data_AF-A0A9Q1AL42-F1
#
_entry.id   AF-A0A9Q1AL42-F1
#
_cell.length_a   1.000
_cell.length_b   1.000
_cell.length_c   1.000
_cell.angle_alpha   90.00
_cell.angle_beta   90.00
_cell.angle_gamma   90.00
#
_symmetry.space_group_name_H-M   'P 1'
#
loop_
_entity.id
_entity.type
_entity.pdbx_description
1 polymer ?
#
loop_
_entity_poly.entity_id
_entity_poly.type
_entity_poly.pdbx_seq_one_letter_code
_entity_poly.pdbx_strand_id
1 'polypeptide(L)'
;MDPLSSILSPRVYHKLIPNVVEYENWTTVYGDHFEVSADVRASLQKRGHVLQGIAGGTICQFIVQDLETSRGNKLVRKLVGVSDPRKGGLPAGY
;
A
#
# COMPACT_ATOMS: atom_id res chain seq x y z
N MET A 1 -2.26 8.29 -7.59
CA MET A 1 -1.61 8.02 -6.29
C MET A 1 -0.12 8.20 -6.53
N ASP A 2 0.55 8.99 -5.71
CA ASP A 2 2.01 9.07 -5.81
C ASP A 2 2.65 7.77 -5.29
N PRO A 3 3.93 7.50 -5.60
CA PRO A 3 4.58 6.25 -5.18
C PRO A 3 4.53 6.00 -3.67
N LEU A 4 4.64 7.04 -2.84
CA LEU A 4 4.61 6.88 -1.37
C LEU A 4 3.19 6.56 -0.89
N SER A 5 2.17 7.27 -1.34
CA SER A 5 0.78 6.94 -0.95
C SER A 5 0.35 5.54 -1.41
N SER A 6 0.94 5.02 -2.50
CA SER A 6 0.73 3.65 -2.99
C SER A 6 1.23 2.58 -2.02
N ILE A 7 2.28 2.87 -1.26
CA ILE A 7 2.83 1.91 -0.29
C ILE A 7 2.18 2.04 1.09
N LEU A 8 1.77 3.25 1.46
CA LEU A 8 1.13 3.56 2.75
C LEU A 8 -0.34 3.13 2.80
N SER A 9 -0.99 2.97 1.66
CA SER A 9 -2.40 2.57 1.62
C SER A 9 -2.63 1.18 2.25
N PRO A 10 -3.62 1.03 3.14
CA PRO A 10 -4.03 -0.28 3.67
C PRO A 10 -4.51 -1.22 2.56
N ARG A 11 -4.24 -2.51 2.71
CA ARG A 11 -4.45 -3.52 1.68
C ARG A 11 -5.57 -4.47 2.04
N VAL A 12 -6.17 -5.02 0.98
CA VAL A 12 -7.23 -6.03 1.04
C VAL A 12 -6.82 -7.16 0.11
N TYR A 13 -7.07 -8.39 0.54
CA TYR A 13 -6.83 -9.60 -0.24
C TYR A 13 -8.03 -10.53 -0.14
N HIS A 14 -8.41 -11.13 -1.26
CA HIS A 14 -9.39 -12.20 -1.32
C HIS A 14 -8.89 -13.23 -2.31
N LYS A 15 -9.05 -14.49 -1.94
CA LYS A 15 -8.91 -15.63 -2.86
C LYS A 15 -10.21 -16.42 -2.79
N LEU A 16 -10.54 -17.14 -3.86
CA LEU A 16 -11.82 -17.84 -3.96
C LEU A 16 -12.08 -18.78 -2.78
N ILE A 17 -11.06 -19.53 -2.34
CA ILE A 17 -11.13 -20.46 -1.20
C ILE A 17 -9.96 -20.18 -0.24
N PRO A 18 -10.20 -19.90 1.05
CA PRO A 18 -11.51 -19.71 1.67
C PRO A 18 -12.16 -18.39 1.20
N ASN A 19 -13.50 -18.36 1.14
CA ASN A 19 -14.27 -17.19 0.69
C ASN A 19 -14.36 -16.12 1.80
N VAL A 20 -13.22 -15.50 2.12
CA VAL A 20 -13.10 -14.41 3.10
C VAL A 20 -12.25 -13.28 2.50
N VAL A 21 -12.62 -12.05 2.84
CA VAL A 21 -11.85 -10.86 2.50
C VAL A 21 -10.93 -10.56 3.68
N GLU A 22 -9.65 -10.85 3.50
CA GLU A 22 -8.61 -10.48 4.43
C GLU A 22 -8.28 -8.99 4.25
N TYR A 23 -8.22 -8.23 5.33
CA TYR A 23 -7.89 -6.82 5.30
C TYR A 23 -6.84 -6.51 6.35
N GLU A 24 -5.95 -5.56 6.03
CA GLU A 24 -4.94 -5.14 7.01
C GLU A 24 -5.61 -4.52 8.23
N ASN A 25 -5.22 -5.04 9.39
CA ASN A 25 -5.42 -4.46 10.71
C ASN A 25 -4.12 -4.74 11.46
N TRP A 26 -3.08 -3.97 11.14
CA TRP A 26 -1.71 -4.29 11.50
C TRP A 26 -0.99 -3.10 12.09
N THR A 27 -0.58 -3.24 13.35
CA THR A 27 0.43 -2.38 13.98
C THR A 27 1.81 -2.99 13.80
N THR A 28 2.72 -2.26 13.14
CA THR A 28 4.08 -2.72 12.87
C THR A 28 4.93 -2.68 14.14
N VAL A 29 6.09 -3.34 14.12
CA VAL A 29 7.07 -3.28 15.22
C VAL A 29 7.64 -1.87 15.44
N TYR A 30 7.45 -0.97 14.48
CA TYR A 30 7.88 0.44 14.55
C TYR A 30 6.78 1.37 15.06
N GLY A 31 5.58 0.85 15.34
CA GLY A 31 4.45 1.61 15.90
C GLY A 31 3.46 2.17 14.88
N ASP A 32 3.73 2.03 13.58
CA ASP A 32 2.78 2.45 12.53
C ASP A 32 1.57 1.53 12.48
N HIS A 33 0.38 2.09 12.31
CA HIS A 33 -0.86 1.32 12.20
C HIS A 33 -1.48 1.44 10.81
N PHE A 34 -1.66 0.30 10.15
CA PHE A 34 -2.31 0.17 8.86
C PHE A 34 -3.62 -0.59 9.02
N GLU A 35 -4.74 0.12 8.91
CA GLU A 35 -6.06 -0.48 8.95
C GLU A 35 -6.96 0.07 7.84
N VAL A 36 -7.68 -0.83 7.18
CA VAL A 36 -8.74 -0.44 6.25
C VAL A 36 -9.84 0.30 7.02
N SER A 37 -10.21 1.49 6.53
CA SER A 37 -11.15 2.37 7.22
C SER A 37 -12.48 1.68 7.55
N ALA A 38 -13.09 2.10 8.67
CA ALA A 38 -14.36 1.53 9.13
C ALA A 38 -15.47 1.64 8.08
N ASP A 39 -15.52 2.74 7.33
CA ASP A 39 -16.53 2.95 6.27
C ASP A 39 -16.38 1.94 5.12
N VAL A 40 -15.15 1.64 4.70
CA VAL A 40 -14.90 0.63 3.66
C VAL A 40 -15.29 -0.76 4.17
N ARG A 41 -14.94 -1.08 5.43
CA ARG A 41 -15.32 -2.35 6.06
C ARG A 41 -16.84 -2.51 6.15
N ALA A 42 -17.55 -1.49 6.60
CA ALA A 42 -19.00 -1.48 6.68
C ALA A 42 -19.65 -1.63 5.29
N SER A 43 -19.11 -0.96 4.27
CA SER A 43 -19.58 -1.08 2.89
C SER A 43 -19.42 -2.50 2.35
N LEU A 44 -18.29 -3.17 2.63
CA LEU A 44 -18.05 -4.56 2.23
C LEU A 44 -18.99 -5.54 2.96
N GLN A 45 -19.16 -5.37 4.27
CA GLN A 45 -20.09 -6.20 5.06
C GLN A 45 -21.54 -6.05 4.57
N LYS A 46 -21.98 -4.82 4.25
CA LYS A 46 -23.31 -4.57 3.67
C LYS A 46 -23.53 -5.30 2.34
N ARG A 47 -22.46 -5.58 1.60
CA ARG A 47 -22.48 -6.34 0.33
C ARG A 47 -22.36 -7.85 0.53
N GLY A 48 -22.31 -8.33 1.78
CA GLY A 48 -22.25 -9.76 2.11
C GLY A 48 -20.84 -10.34 2.19
N HIS A 49 -19.80 -9.52 2.14
CA HIS A 49 -18.43 -10.01 2.35
C HIS A 49 -18.18 -10.35 3.82
N VAL A 50 -17.58 -11.51 4.07
CA VAL A 50 -17.02 -11.87 5.37
C VAL A 50 -15.62 -11.28 5.47
N LEU A 51 -15.38 -10.45 6.49
CA LEU A 51 -14.11 -9.76 6.68
C LEU A 51 -13.27 -10.42 7.77
N GLN A 52 -11.96 -10.50 7.55
CA GLN A 52 -10.99 -10.97 8.52
C GLN A 52 -9.82 -9.98 8.62
N GLY A 53 -9.63 -9.39 9.79
CA GLY A 53 -8.47 -8.53 10.05
C GLY A 53 -7.21 -9.37 10.19
N ILE A 54 -6.11 -8.95 9.54
CA ILE A 54 -4.82 -9.62 9.60
C ILE A 54 -3.72 -8.69 10.12
N ALA A 55 -2.89 -9.20 11.04
CA ALA A 55 -1.72 -8.52 11.60
C ALA A 55 -0.44 -8.94 10.86
N GLY A 56 -0.47 -8.81 9.54
CA GLY A 56 0.58 -9.25 8.63
C GLY A 56 0.12 -9.08 7.19
N GLY A 57 1.01 -9.30 6.24
CA GLY A 57 0.65 -9.14 4.84
C GLY A 57 1.86 -9.04 3.93
N THR A 58 1.65 -8.44 2.77
CA THR A 58 2.71 -8.22 1.79
C THR A 58 3.61 -7.07 2.21
N ILE A 59 4.86 -7.11 1.75
CA ILE A 59 5.82 -6.03 1.92
C ILE A 59 6.32 -5.70 0.52
N CYS A 60 6.07 -4.48 0.06
CA CYS A 60 6.44 -4.05 -1.29
C CYS A 60 7.74 -3.21 -1.26
N GLN A 61 8.50 -3.26 -2.33
CA GLN A 61 9.64 -2.37 -2.58
C GLN A 61 9.65 -2.11 -4.08
N PHE A 62 9.62 -0.86 -4.51
CA PHE A 62 9.58 -0.55 -5.93
C PHE A 62 10.15 0.82 -6.26
N ILE A 63 10.48 1.00 -7.54
CA ILE A 63 10.98 2.24 -8.11
C ILE A 63 10.03 2.63 -9.24
N VAL A 64 9.55 3.87 -9.21
CA VAL A 64 8.76 4.45 -10.29
C VAL A 64 9.63 5.45 -11.05
N GLN A 65 9.64 5.34 -12.37
CA GLN A 65 10.15 6.42 -13.21
C GLN A 65 9.03 7.44 -13.40
N ASP A 66 9.20 8.61 -12.82
CA ASP A 66 8.30 9.74 -12.96
C ASP A 66 8.60 10.44 -14.30
N LEU A 67 7.61 10.38 -15.20
CA LEU A 67 7.69 10.83 -16.59
C LEU A 67 6.87 12.12 -16.80
N GLU A 68 7.08 13.16 -16.00
CA GLU A 68 6.48 14.50 -16.23
C GLU A 68 7.47 15.61 -15.86
N THR A 69 7.55 16.80 -16.47
CA THR A 69 7.09 17.42 -17.74
C THR A 69 8.30 18.27 -18.19
N SER A 70 8.48 18.47 -19.50
CA SER A 70 9.60 19.25 -20.08
C SER A 70 9.80 20.62 -19.39
N ARG A 71 10.83 20.76 -18.55
CA ARG A 71 11.31 22.10 -18.12
C ARG A 71 12.25 22.62 -19.20
N GLY A 72 11.67 23.28 -20.21
CA GLY A 72 12.38 23.59 -21.46
C GLY A 72 12.69 22.32 -22.25
N ASN A 73 13.48 22.42 -23.33
CA ASN A 73 13.85 21.33 -24.24
C ASN A 73 14.66 20.16 -23.60
N LYS A 74 14.62 19.97 -22.27
CA LYS A 74 15.29 18.90 -21.55
C LYS A 74 14.28 17.96 -20.90
N LEU A 75 14.34 16.70 -21.30
CA LEU A 75 13.58 15.60 -20.73
C LEU A 75 14.24 15.20 -19.40
N VAL A 76 13.69 15.66 -18.27
CA VAL A 76 14.16 15.28 -16.95
C VAL A 76 13.51 13.95 -16.58
N ARG A 77 14.33 12.93 -16.30
CA ARG A 77 13.87 11.61 -15.84
C ARG A 77 14.12 11.53 -14.34
N LYS A 78 13.06 11.54 -13.54
CA LYS A 78 13.16 11.41 -12.08
C LYS A 78 12.84 9.97 -11.69
N LEU A 79 13.65 9.37 -10.84
CA LEU A 79 13.37 8.08 -10.22
C LEU A 79 12.85 8.31 -8.80
N VAL A 80 11.80 7.59 -8.43
CA VAL A 80 11.20 7.62 -7.09
C VAL A 80 11.25 6.21 -6.53
N GLY A 81 12.21 5.96 -5.65
CA GLY A 81 12.28 4.72 -4.87
C GLY A 81 11.39 4.80 -3.64
N VAL A 82 10.67 3.74 -3.34
CA VAL A 82 9.85 3.62 -2.12
C VAL A 82 10.05 2.28 -1.44
N SER A 83 10.11 2.35 -0.11
CA SER A 83 10.21 1.19 0.77
C SER A 83 9.00 1.11 1.68
N ASP A 84 8.44 -0.09 1.81
CA ASP A 84 7.27 -0.31 2.66
C ASP A 84 7.64 -0.20 4.14
N PRO A 85 7.03 0.73 4.90
CA PRO A 85 7.32 0.93 6.31
C PRO A 85 6.96 -0.29 7.17
N ARG A 86 6.11 -1.20 6.68
CA ARG A 86 5.79 -2.47 7.37
C ARG A 86 7.03 -3.31 7.70
N LYS A 87 8.14 -3.12 6.97
CA LYS A 87 9.44 -3.77 7.23
C LYS A 87 10.54 -2.80 7.68
N GLY A 88 10.30 -1.49 7.64
CA GLY A 88 11.28 -0.46 8.02
C GLY A 88 12.42 -0.26 7.02
N GLY A 89 12.19 -0.56 5.73
CA GLY A 89 13.18 -0.31 4.69
C GLY A 89 13.34 1.17 4.35
N LEU A 90 14.49 1.55 3.79
CA LEU A 90 14.76 2.90 3.31
C LEU A 90 15.26 2.85 1.85
N PRO A 91 14.66 3.61 0.92
CA PRO A 91 15.16 3.72 -0.45
C PRO A 91 16.43 4.59 -0.48
N ALA A 92 17.32 4.34 -1.43
CA ALA A 92 18.55 5.11 -1.64
C ALA A 92 18.84 5.32 -3.13
N GLY A 93 19.61 6.35 -3.47
CA GLY A 93 20.01 6.71 -4.84
C GLY A 93 21.06 7.82 -4.86
N TYR A 94 21.58 8.13 -6.05
CA TYR A 94 22.56 9.19 -6.32
C TYR A 94 22.24 9.94 -7.62
#